data_AF-A0A9W7BVJ2-F1
#
_entry.id   AF-A0A9W7BVJ2-F1
#
_cell.length_a   1.000
_cell.length_b   1.000
_cell.length_c   1.000
_cell.angle_alpha   90.00
_cell.angle_beta   90.00
_cell.angle_gamma   90.00
#
_symmetry.space_group_name_H-M   'P 1'
#
loop_
_entity.id
_entity.type
_entity.pdbx_description
1 polymer ?
#
loop_
_entity_poly.entity_id
_entity_poly.type
_entity_poly.pdbx_seq_one_letter_code
_entity_poly.pdbx_strand_id
1 'polypeptide(L)'
;MRLFLAEGDFSYAATQSGPLVASGFDTFESVIKKYGSPVEARLAKMNSTKNVTVVHGVDATKTLHKGALPAEATAITEIEIRYPHTGIKSVASNRILLSGMITACTRLMVSPLCVDGCTLSISLKTTGRYNEWAGDIRSLARTENLLLLSVQRPKNPAGYEHVQTKPNQPSTVQLDQACTWVFQRKELCSDPVEDLPDWLTKEVGERCEKCEVCEKIFSSAEDLTKHLDGKQHKRKLMAMNSAGGRRKEKRKREKAVKDEMKAQELEREDRPKSKKELRLERKKAKR
;
A
#
# COMPACT_ATOMS: atom_id res chain seq x y z
N MET A 1 12.99 5.97 14.25
CA MET A 1 13.26 4.59 13.77
C MET A 1 12.53 4.39 12.45
N ARG A 2 13.08 3.59 11.52
CA ARG A 2 12.46 3.34 10.20
C ARG A 2 11.64 2.06 10.20
N LEU A 3 10.46 2.09 9.57
CA LEU A 3 9.58 0.94 9.42
C LEU A 3 9.40 0.60 7.94
N PHE A 4 9.95 -0.53 7.50
CA PHE A 4 9.73 -1.07 6.16
C PHE A 4 8.55 -2.03 6.19
N LEU A 5 7.53 -1.76 5.37
CA LEU A 5 6.32 -2.57 5.27
C LEU A 5 6.25 -3.32 3.94
N ALA A 6 5.75 -4.55 4.00
CA ALA A 6 5.54 -5.42 2.84
C ALA A 6 6.82 -5.73 2.05
N GLU A 7 7.96 -5.87 2.73
CA GLU A 7 9.18 -6.40 2.14
C GLU A 7 8.96 -7.87 1.77
N GLY A 8 9.18 -8.21 0.50
CA GLY A 8 9.05 -9.59 0.03
C GLY A 8 10.27 -10.44 0.36
N ASP A 9 11.45 -9.96 -0.02
CA ASP A 9 12.73 -10.67 0.09
C ASP A 9 13.76 -9.96 0.99
N PHE A 10 13.33 -8.89 1.67
CA PHE A 10 14.13 -8.07 2.58
C PHE A 10 15.42 -7.51 1.97
N SER A 11 15.56 -7.52 0.64
CA SER A 11 16.79 -7.09 -0.02
C SER A 11 17.08 -5.62 0.22
N TYR A 12 16.06 -4.77 0.26
CA TYR A 12 16.26 -3.35 0.53
C TYR A 12 16.62 -3.12 1.99
N ALA A 13 15.81 -3.63 2.91
CA ALA A 13 16.03 -3.45 4.34
C ALA A 13 17.44 -3.92 4.78
N ALA A 14 17.97 -4.99 4.15
CA ALA A 14 19.32 -5.48 4.41
C ALA A 14 20.45 -4.53 3.98
N THR A 15 20.17 -3.55 3.12
CA THR A 15 21.12 -2.48 2.73
C THR A 15 21.08 -1.26 3.63
N GLN A 16 20.09 -1.18 4.52
CA GLN A 16 19.85 -0.03 5.36
C GLN A 16 20.65 -0.12 6.66
N SER A 17 21.11 1.03 7.16
CA SER A 17 21.84 1.16 8.41
C SER A 17 21.00 1.78 9.52
N GLY A 18 21.39 1.57 10.78
CA GLY A 18 20.71 2.16 11.93
C GLY A 18 19.40 1.47 12.32
N PRO A 19 18.67 2.03 13.31
CA PRO A 19 17.50 1.37 13.88
C PRO A 19 16.35 1.23 12.88
N LEU A 20 15.91 0.00 12.65
CA LEU A 20 14.78 -0.30 11.76
C LEU A 20 13.99 -1.54 12.16
N VAL A 21 12.72 -1.54 11.76
CA VAL A 21 11.85 -2.71 11.72
C VAL A 21 11.52 -2.99 10.26
N ALA A 22 11.74 -4.22 9.80
CA ALA A 22 11.34 -4.66 8.47
C ALA A 22 10.29 -5.76 8.60
N SER A 23 9.18 -5.62 7.87
CA SER A 23 8.10 -6.59 7.91
C SER A 23 7.67 -7.09 6.53
N GLY A 24 7.32 -8.37 6.47
CA GLY A 24 6.80 -9.04 5.28
C GLY A 24 5.50 -9.79 5.58
N PHE A 25 4.65 -9.93 4.56
CA PHE A 25 3.37 -10.65 4.68
C PHE A 25 3.56 -12.17 4.78
N ASP A 26 4.57 -12.70 4.12
CA ASP A 26 4.87 -14.13 4.11
C ASP A 26 5.48 -14.60 5.44
N THR A 27 5.27 -15.87 5.78
CA THR A 27 6.01 -16.53 6.87
C THR A 27 7.49 -16.68 6.50
N PHE A 28 8.35 -16.89 7.48
CA PHE A 28 9.77 -17.15 7.24
C PHE A 28 9.98 -18.30 6.23
N GLU A 29 9.30 -19.43 6.42
CA GLU A 29 9.42 -20.60 5.54
C GLU A 29 8.95 -20.30 4.11
N SER A 30 7.88 -19.50 3.96
CA SER A 30 7.38 -19.06 2.64
C SER A 30 8.39 -18.16 1.94
N VAL A 31 9.03 -17.23 2.66
CA VAL A 31 10.08 -16.36 2.13
C VAL A 31 11.29 -17.18 1.68
N ILE A 32 11.82 -18.08 2.52
CA ILE A 32 12.95 -18.96 2.14
C ILE A 32 12.59 -19.81 0.92
N LYS A 33 11.39 -20.41 0.88
CA LYS A 33 10.94 -21.21 -0.26
C LYS A 33 10.84 -20.40 -1.56
N LYS A 34 10.41 -19.15 -1.50
CA LYS A 34 10.21 -18.29 -2.68
C LYS A 34 11.52 -17.73 -3.23
N TYR A 35 12.44 -17.34 -2.34
CA TYR A 35 13.63 -16.56 -2.72
C TYR A 35 14.96 -17.30 -2.54
N GLY A 36 14.97 -18.48 -1.90
CA GLY A 36 16.13 -19.36 -1.80
C GLY A 36 17.19 -18.94 -0.78
N SER A 37 18.41 -19.45 -0.93
CA SER A 37 19.52 -19.17 0.00
C SER A 37 19.97 -17.71 0.10
N PRO A 38 19.86 -16.85 -0.94
CA PRO A 38 20.26 -15.44 -0.79
C PRO A 38 19.47 -14.69 0.29
N VAL A 39 18.16 -14.94 0.40
CA VAL A 39 17.35 -14.28 1.44
C VAL A 39 17.69 -14.79 2.84
N GLU A 40 18.06 -16.06 2.98
CA GLU A 40 18.48 -16.63 4.27
C GLU A 40 19.72 -15.92 4.82
N ALA A 41 20.73 -15.71 3.98
CA ALA A 41 21.93 -14.97 4.35
C ALA A 41 21.63 -13.51 4.74
N ARG A 42 20.71 -12.84 4.01
CA ARG A 42 20.27 -11.47 4.34
C ARG A 42 19.55 -11.43 5.68
N LEU A 43 18.62 -12.34 5.92
CA LEU A 43 17.87 -12.43 7.18
C LEU A 43 18.80 -12.73 8.35
N ALA A 44 19.76 -13.65 8.20
CA ALA A 44 20.76 -13.93 9.23
C ALA A 44 21.62 -12.69 9.56
N LYS A 45 22.04 -11.93 8.55
CA LYS A 45 22.74 -10.67 8.74
C LYS A 45 21.88 -9.63 9.46
N MET A 46 20.61 -9.48 9.07
CA MET A 46 19.70 -8.52 9.70
C MET A 46 19.42 -8.89 11.16
N ASN A 47 19.14 -10.16 11.45
CA ASN A 47 18.88 -10.66 12.80
C ASN A 47 20.11 -10.57 13.74
N SER A 48 21.32 -10.58 13.18
CA SER A 48 22.55 -10.35 13.96
C SER A 48 22.92 -8.87 14.09
N THR A 49 22.24 -7.97 13.37
CA THR A 49 22.53 -6.53 13.42
C THR A 49 21.78 -5.89 14.58
N LYS A 50 22.51 -5.16 15.44
CA LYS A 50 21.92 -4.46 16.58
C LYS A 50 20.88 -3.42 16.11
N ASN A 51 19.75 -3.35 16.82
CA ASN A 51 18.62 -2.44 16.54
C ASN A 51 17.92 -2.70 15.19
N VAL A 52 18.06 -3.89 14.62
CA VAL A 52 17.30 -4.34 13.46
C VAL A 52 16.33 -5.42 13.92
N THR A 53 15.05 -5.26 13.60
CA THR A 53 14.02 -6.27 13.89
C THR A 53 13.37 -6.71 12.59
N VAL A 54 13.32 -8.02 12.35
CA VAL A 54 12.60 -8.60 11.21
C VAL A 54 11.34 -9.30 11.70
N VAL A 55 10.21 -9.02 11.06
CA VAL A 55 8.91 -9.61 11.41
C VAL A 55 8.23 -10.20 10.18
N HIS A 56 7.69 -11.40 10.32
CA HIS A 56 6.99 -12.13 9.27
C HIS A 56 5.50 -12.22 9.57
N GLY A 57 4.68 -12.47 8.55
CA GLY A 57 3.22 -12.61 8.73
C GLY A 57 2.48 -11.29 8.96
N VAL A 58 3.08 -10.15 8.61
CA VAL A 58 2.49 -8.83 8.86
C VAL A 58 1.65 -8.39 7.64
N ASP A 59 0.36 -8.22 7.87
CA ASP A 59 -0.55 -7.60 6.90
C ASP A 59 -0.42 -6.08 6.99
N ALA A 60 0.25 -5.48 6.00
CA ALA A 60 0.47 -4.03 5.95
C ALA A 60 -0.82 -3.20 5.81
N THR A 61 -1.97 -3.81 5.56
CA THR A 61 -3.28 -3.15 5.62
C THR A 61 -3.88 -3.13 7.04
N LYS A 62 -3.19 -3.74 8.02
CA LYS A 62 -3.67 -3.96 9.39
C LYS A 62 -2.57 -3.68 10.43
N THR A 63 -1.76 -2.65 10.20
CA THR A 63 -0.59 -2.29 11.03
C THR A 63 -0.91 -2.02 12.51
N LEU A 64 -2.13 -1.59 12.82
CA LEU A 64 -2.59 -1.35 14.20
C LEU A 64 -3.27 -2.55 14.87
N HIS A 65 -3.41 -3.69 14.18
CA HIS A 65 -3.95 -4.88 14.82
C HIS A 65 -3.00 -5.37 15.92
N LYS A 66 -3.57 -5.90 17.00
CA LYS A 66 -2.78 -6.44 18.12
C LYS A 66 -1.78 -7.49 17.62
N GLY A 67 -0.49 -7.23 17.85
CA GLY A 67 0.62 -8.11 17.44
C GLY A 67 1.03 -7.98 15.97
N ALA A 68 0.49 -7.02 15.21
CA ALA A 68 0.91 -6.78 13.84
C ALA A 68 2.32 -6.18 13.76
N LEU A 69 2.67 -5.31 14.71
CA LEU A 69 4.01 -4.74 14.84
C LEU A 69 4.65 -5.21 16.15
N PRO A 70 5.98 -5.36 16.18
CA PRO A 70 6.71 -5.79 17.36
C PRO A 70 6.75 -4.68 18.41
N ALA A 71 7.04 -5.00 19.68
CA ALA A 71 7.02 -4.00 20.76
C ALA A 71 8.11 -2.92 20.60
N GLU A 72 9.18 -3.26 19.89
CA GLU A 72 10.28 -2.39 19.52
C GLU A 72 9.87 -1.31 18.52
N ALA A 73 8.70 -1.47 17.86
CA ALA A 73 8.20 -0.54 16.86
C ALA A 73 7.63 0.76 17.47
N THR A 74 8.47 1.50 18.19
CA THR A 74 8.17 2.81 18.81
C THR A 74 9.01 3.93 18.19
N ALA A 75 8.57 5.19 18.39
CA ALA A 75 9.24 6.37 17.84
C ALA A 75 9.56 6.23 16.34
N ILE A 76 8.60 5.74 15.56
CA ILE A 76 8.69 5.60 14.12
C ILE A 76 8.74 7.01 13.51
N THR A 77 9.83 7.28 12.79
CA THR A 77 10.10 8.57 12.13
C THR A 77 9.79 8.50 10.63
N GLU A 78 9.86 7.31 10.06
CA GLU A 78 9.61 7.08 8.64
C GLU A 78 9.00 5.70 8.45
N ILE A 79 7.95 5.64 7.63
CA ILE A 79 7.33 4.42 7.13
C ILE A 79 7.65 4.33 5.65
N GLU A 80 8.20 3.21 5.19
CA GLU A 80 8.53 3.01 3.78
C GLU A 80 7.83 1.76 3.21
N ILE A 81 7.21 1.94 2.05
CA ILE A 81 6.60 0.88 1.24
C ILE A 81 7.26 0.89 -0.13
N ARG A 82 7.74 -0.26 -0.60
CA ARG A 82 8.35 -0.37 -1.93
C ARG A 82 7.60 -1.37 -2.80
N TYR A 83 7.17 -0.90 -3.97
CA TYR A 83 6.57 -1.69 -5.04
C TYR A 83 5.46 -2.66 -4.58
N PRO A 84 4.44 -2.17 -3.86
CA PRO A 84 3.45 -3.04 -3.25
C PRO A 84 2.68 -3.83 -4.31
N HIS A 85 2.59 -5.14 -4.11
CA HIS A 85 1.86 -6.04 -5.00
C HIS A 85 1.26 -7.22 -4.25
N THR A 86 0.14 -7.71 -4.75
CA THR A 86 -0.56 -8.90 -4.22
C THR A 86 0.06 -10.22 -4.66
N GLY A 87 1.05 -10.20 -5.58
CA GLY A 87 1.52 -11.38 -6.29
C GLY A 87 0.58 -11.88 -7.39
N ILE A 88 -0.64 -11.35 -7.46
CA ILE A 88 -1.61 -11.61 -8.53
C ILE A 88 -1.35 -10.62 -9.66
N LYS A 89 -1.39 -11.09 -10.92
CA LYS A 89 -1.24 -10.26 -12.13
C LYS A 89 -2.49 -9.40 -12.41
N SER A 90 -2.90 -8.61 -11.42
CA SER A 90 -4.11 -7.77 -11.45
C SER A 90 -3.79 -6.37 -10.94
N VAL A 91 -3.89 -5.38 -11.84
CA VAL A 91 -3.71 -3.96 -11.49
C VAL A 91 -4.75 -3.52 -10.46
N ALA A 92 -6.01 -3.92 -10.62
CA ALA A 92 -7.08 -3.57 -9.69
C ALA A 92 -6.82 -4.09 -8.27
N SER A 93 -6.34 -5.33 -8.14
CA SER A 93 -6.01 -5.92 -6.84
C SER A 93 -4.85 -5.19 -6.16
N ASN A 94 -3.83 -4.80 -6.94
CA ASN A 94 -2.70 -4.04 -6.40
C ASN A 94 -3.08 -2.61 -5.99
N ARG A 95 -4.02 -1.97 -6.71
CA ARG A 95 -4.56 -0.65 -6.31
C ARG A 95 -5.35 -0.74 -5.00
N ILE A 96 -6.18 -1.76 -4.84
CA ILE A 96 -6.92 -2.01 -3.59
C ILE A 96 -5.92 -2.22 -2.43
N LEU A 97 -4.87 -3.00 -2.66
CA LEU A 97 -3.81 -3.20 -1.68
C LEU A 97 -3.12 -1.87 -1.32
N LEU A 98 -2.68 -1.10 -2.31
CA LEU A 98 -2.00 0.18 -2.11
C LEU A 98 -2.89 1.16 -1.33
N SER A 99 -4.16 1.31 -1.70
CA SER A 99 -5.12 2.14 -0.97
C SER A 99 -5.24 1.69 0.48
N GLY A 100 -5.44 0.39 0.73
CA GLY A 100 -5.53 -0.15 2.09
C GLY A 100 -4.25 0.08 2.91
N MET A 101 -3.08 -0.01 2.29
CA MET A 101 -1.79 0.27 2.95
C MET A 101 -1.65 1.75 3.29
N ILE A 102 -2.02 2.67 2.40
CA ILE A 102 -1.97 4.13 2.67
C ILE A 102 -2.90 4.48 3.83
N THR A 103 -4.14 3.98 3.83
CA THR A 103 -5.08 4.20 4.93
C THR A 103 -4.53 3.65 6.25
N ALA A 104 -3.98 2.43 6.26
CA ALA A 104 -3.38 1.83 7.45
C ALA A 104 -2.16 2.60 7.97
N CYS A 105 -1.30 3.09 7.06
CA CYS A 105 -0.14 3.91 7.43
C CYS A 105 -0.56 5.26 7.98
N THR A 106 -1.57 5.91 7.39
CA THR A 106 -2.09 7.19 7.88
C THR A 106 -2.61 7.05 9.31
N ARG A 107 -3.34 5.97 9.62
CA ARG A 107 -3.75 5.65 11.00
C ARG A 107 -2.56 5.37 11.91
N LEU A 108 -1.54 4.68 11.42
CA LEU A 108 -0.31 4.43 12.19
C LEU A 108 0.42 5.74 12.52
N MET A 109 0.49 6.69 11.58
CA MET A 109 1.11 8.01 11.75
C MET A 109 0.43 8.90 12.79
N VAL A 110 -0.81 8.60 13.20
CA VAL A 110 -1.49 9.30 14.31
C VAL A 110 -1.42 8.53 15.63
N SER A 111 -0.83 7.34 15.63
CA SER A 111 -0.72 6.50 16.81
C SER A 111 0.49 6.87 17.68
N PRO A 112 0.51 6.48 18.96
CA PRO A 112 1.67 6.68 19.84
C PRO A 112 2.96 5.97 19.39
N LEU A 113 2.90 5.10 18.37
CA LEU A 113 4.06 4.42 17.83
C LEU A 113 4.90 5.33 16.91
N CYS A 114 4.30 6.38 16.35
CA CYS A 114 4.96 7.34 15.47
C CYS A 114 5.31 8.63 16.23
N VAL A 115 6.41 9.26 15.84
CA VAL A 115 6.70 10.63 16.28
C VAL A 115 5.90 11.63 15.47
N ASP A 116 5.68 12.82 16.03
CA ASP A 116 5.17 13.95 15.26
C ASP A 116 6.11 14.24 14.08
N GLY A 117 5.52 14.44 12.91
CA GLY A 117 6.24 14.67 11.67
C GLY A 117 6.71 13.38 10.98
N CYS A 118 6.31 12.19 11.46
CA CYS A 118 6.56 10.93 10.75
C CYS A 118 6.18 11.05 9.27
N THR A 119 7.03 10.53 8.38
CA THR A 119 6.81 10.54 6.93
C THR A 119 6.39 9.16 6.41
N LEU A 120 5.70 9.15 5.27
CA LEU A 120 5.33 7.96 4.52
C LEU A 120 5.97 8.01 3.12
N SER A 121 6.95 7.14 2.89
CA SER A 121 7.67 7.00 1.64
C SER A 121 7.09 5.82 0.83
N ILE A 122 6.63 6.07 -0.40
CA ILE A 122 6.06 5.03 -1.27
C ILE A 122 6.80 5.02 -2.60
N SER A 123 7.49 3.91 -2.89
CA SER A 123 8.18 3.71 -4.16
C SER A 123 7.33 2.92 -5.16
N LEU A 124 7.04 3.50 -6.32
CA LEU A 124 6.26 2.89 -7.39
C LEU A 124 7.03 2.91 -8.72
N LYS A 125 6.68 2.00 -9.64
CA LYS A 125 7.14 2.08 -11.03
C LYS A 125 6.40 3.19 -11.77
N THR A 126 7.11 3.91 -12.63
CA THR A 126 6.55 4.98 -13.47
C THR A 126 6.38 4.56 -14.93
N THR A 127 6.51 3.26 -15.24
CA THR A 127 6.33 2.73 -16.59
C THR A 127 5.25 1.65 -16.72
N GLY A 128 4.72 1.53 -17.94
CA GLY A 128 3.70 0.56 -18.32
C GLY A 128 2.36 0.79 -17.63
N ARG A 129 1.74 -0.30 -17.14
CA ARG A 129 0.44 -0.24 -16.46
C ARG A 129 0.48 0.44 -15.10
N TYR A 130 1.67 0.82 -14.62
CA TYR A 130 1.86 1.46 -13.33
C TYR A 130 1.82 3.00 -13.43
N ASN A 131 1.90 3.60 -14.62
CA ASN A 131 1.78 5.06 -14.81
C ASN A 131 0.44 5.58 -14.26
N GLU A 132 -0.61 4.77 -14.42
CA GLU A 132 -1.93 5.10 -13.90
C GLU A 132 -1.97 5.19 -12.35
N TRP A 133 -0.94 4.71 -11.64
CA TRP A 133 -0.86 4.73 -10.18
C TRP A 133 -0.40 6.08 -9.64
N ALA A 134 0.33 6.89 -10.41
CA ALA A 134 0.80 8.20 -9.95
C ALA A 134 -0.33 9.23 -9.82
N GLY A 135 -1.35 9.14 -10.67
CA GLY A 135 -2.62 9.86 -10.45
C GLY A 135 -3.36 9.35 -9.23
N ASP A 136 -3.40 8.03 -9.06
CA ASP A 136 -4.07 7.36 -7.96
C ASP A 136 -3.44 7.75 -6.61
N ILE A 137 -2.10 7.71 -6.50
CA ILE A 137 -1.40 7.96 -5.23
C ILE A 137 -1.60 9.39 -4.73
N ARG A 138 -1.59 10.40 -5.61
CA ARG A 138 -1.88 11.78 -5.21
C ARG A 138 -3.33 11.94 -4.75
N SER A 139 -4.27 11.31 -5.46
CA SER A 139 -5.69 11.35 -5.07
C SER A 139 -5.95 10.62 -3.75
N LEU A 140 -5.33 9.46 -3.56
CA LEU A 140 -5.40 8.66 -2.34
C LEU A 140 -4.78 9.43 -1.16
N ALA A 141 -3.58 9.99 -1.34
CA ALA A 141 -2.92 10.83 -0.34
C ALA A 141 -3.83 11.99 0.11
N ARG A 142 -4.44 12.72 -0.84
CA ARG A 142 -5.40 13.80 -0.51
C ARG A 142 -6.61 13.30 0.28
N THR A 143 -7.11 12.11 -0.04
CA THR A 143 -8.27 11.51 0.65
C THR A 143 -7.91 11.17 2.10
N GLU A 144 -6.65 10.81 2.35
CA GLU A 144 -6.09 10.47 3.66
C GLU A 144 -5.44 11.66 4.37
N ASN A 145 -5.71 12.90 3.93
CA ASN A 145 -5.13 14.14 4.50
C ASN A 145 -3.59 14.15 4.53
N LEU A 146 -2.97 13.52 3.54
CA LEU A 146 -1.53 13.57 3.33
C LEU A 146 -1.16 14.65 2.32
N LEU A 147 -0.12 15.41 2.63
CA LEU A 147 0.54 16.34 1.72
C LEU A 147 1.82 15.73 1.19
N LEU A 148 2.10 16.01 -0.09
CA LEU A 148 3.32 15.58 -0.76
C LEU A 148 4.47 16.51 -0.34
N LEU A 149 5.54 15.95 0.23
CA LEU A 149 6.73 16.70 0.63
C LEU A 149 7.83 16.66 -0.43
N SER A 150 7.99 15.52 -1.11
CA SER A 150 8.98 15.40 -2.17
C SER A 150 8.71 14.20 -3.07
N VAL A 151 9.27 14.26 -4.26
CA VAL A 151 9.36 13.15 -5.21
C VAL A 151 10.79 13.03 -5.68
N GLN A 152 11.30 11.81 -5.70
CA GLN A 152 12.67 11.54 -6.12
C GLN A 152 12.79 10.19 -6.81
N ARG A 153 13.82 10.04 -7.65
CA ARG A 153 14.23 8.71 -8.12
C ARG A 153 14.72 7.88 -6.94
N PRO A 154 14.41 6.58 -6.88
CA PRO A 154 14.98 5.72 -5.85
C PRO A 154 16.49 5.67 -6.00
N LYS A 155 17.23 5.93 -4.93
CA LYS A 155 18.71 5.94 -4.94
C LYS A 155 19.32 4.54 -5.04
N ASN A 156 18.57 3.52 -4.62
CA ASN A 156 19.04 2.13 -4.58
C ASN A 156 17.98 1.19 -5.19
N PRO A 157 18.35 0.34 -6.18
CA PRO A 157 17.44 -0.62 -6.79
C PRO A 157 17.14 -1.82 -5.87
N ALA A 158 17.87 -1.98 -4.76
CA ALA A 158 17.60 -3.00 -3.75
C ALA A 158 16.14 -2.91 -3.28
N GLY A 159 15.49 -4.06 -3.08
CA GLY A 159 14.06 -4.18 -2.75
C GLY A 159 13.22 -4.88 -3.81
N TYR A 160 13.81 -5.21 -4.96
CA TYR A 160 13.09 -5.86 -6.06
C TYR A 160 14.03 -6.70 -6.94
N GLU A 161 14.93 -7.48 -6.32
CA GLU A 161 15.56 -8.63 -6.98
C GLU A 161 14.47 -9.70 -7.18
N HIS A 162 13.53 -9.45 -8.10
CA HIS A 162 12.50 -10.43 -8.41
C HIS A 162 13.18 -11.72 -8.87
N VAL A 163 12.86 -12.83 -8.21
CA VAL A 163 12.96 -14.16 -8.83
C VAL A 163 12.22 -14.04 -10.16
N GLN A 164 12.99 -14.12 -11.24
CA GLN A 164 12.49 -13.80 -12.55
C GLN A 164 11.30 -14.73 -12.86
N THR A 165 10.29 -14.24 -13.58
CA THR A 165 9.43 -15.16 -14.34
C THR A 165 10.19 -15.90 -15.46
N LYS A 166 11.45 -15.50 -15.75
CA LYS A 166 12.33 -16.08 -16.76
C LYS A 166 13.79 -16.15 -16.28
N PRO A 167 14.40 -17.34 -16.12
CA PRO A 167 15.70 -17.55 -15.46
C PRO A 167 16.92 -16.72 -15.96
N ASN A 168 16.83 -16.02 -17.10
CA ASN A 168 17.97 -15.44 -17.81
C ASN A 168 17.82 -13.97 -18.22
N GLN A 169 16.91 -13.18 -17.64
CA GLN A 169 16.86 -11.74 -17.89
C GLN A 169 17.40 -10.96 -16.68
N PRO A 170 18.34 -10.01 -16.87
CA PRO A 170 18.78 -9.15 -15.78
C PRO A 170 17.58 -8.36 -15.26
N SER A 171 17.15 -8.67 -14.04
CA SER A 171 16.00 -8.06 -13.38
C SER A 171 16.43 -6.84 -12.58
N THR A 172 17.01 -5.85 -13.25
CA THR A 172 17.17 -4.56 -12.62
C THR A 172 15.87 -3.80 -12.82
N VAL A 173 15.23 -3.39 -11.72
CA VAL A 173 14.30 -2.26 -11.79
C VAL A 173 15.10 -1.13 -12.43
N GLN A 174 14.67 -0.72 -13.62
CA GLN A 174 15.18 0.46 -14.27
C GLN A 174 14.90 1.63 -13.32
N LEU A 175 15.95 2.15 -12.68
CA LEU A 175 15.85 3.19 -11.64
C LEU A 175 15.23 4.47 -12.18
N ASP A 176 15.49 4.74 -13.46
CA ASP A 176 14.87 5.74 -14.31
C ASP A 176 13.40 5.47 -14.63
N GLN A 177 12.83 4.37 -14.13
CA GLN A 177 11.44 3.98 -14.31
C GLN A 177 10.72 3.73 -12.97
N ALA A 178 11.21 4.37 -11.92
CA ALA A 178 10.58 4.37 -10.61
C ALA A 178 10.62 5.76 -9.98
N CYS A 179 9.71 5.99 -9.03
CA CYS A 179 9.61 7.22 -8.27
C CYS A 179 9.23 6.88 -6.82
N THR A 180 9.91 7.53 -5.88
CA THR A 180 9.57 7.53 -4.46
C THR A 180 8.84 8.81 -4.13
N TRP A 181 7.60 8.67 -3.64
CA TRP A 181 6.74 9.75 -3.18
C TRP A 181 6.83 9.83 -1.66
N VAL A 182 7.15 10.99 -1.11
CA VAL A 182 7.26 11.19 0.35
C VAL A 182 6.12 12.06 0.81
N PHE A 183 5.31 11.54 1.71
CA PHE A 183 4.14 12.21 2.26
C PHE A 183 4.29 12.49 3.75
N GLN A 184 3.54 13.48 4.21
CA GLN A 184 3.36 13.78 5.64
C GLN A 184 1.92 14.22 5.89
N ARG A 185 1.46 14.14 7.13
CA ARG A 185 0.14 14.65 7.53
C ARG A 185 0.03 16.15 7.28
N LYS A 186 -1.10 16.57 6.72
CA LYS A 186 -1.36 17.95 6.30
C LYS A 186 -1.16 18.97 7.43
N GLU A 187 -1.63 18.65 8.62
CA GLU A 187 -1.57 19.47 9.83
C GLU A 187 -0.16 19.64 10.40
N LEU A 188 0.82 18.84 9.95
CA LEU A 188 2.22 18.91 10.40
C LEU A 188 3.18 19.38 9.29
N CYS A 189 2.67 19.62 8.09
CA CYS A 189 3.46 19.97 6.92
C CYS A 189 3.52 21.49 6.77
N SER A 190 4.73 22.05 6.73
CA SER A 190 4.95 23.48 6.47
C SER A 190 5.01 23.82 4.98
N ASP A 191 5.62 22.95 4.16
CA ASP A 191 6.01 23.27 2.79
C ASP A 191 5.69 22.12 1.82
N PRO A 192 4.42 22.00 1.37
CA PRO A 192 4.05 20.97 0.42
C PRO A 192 4.61 21.26 -0.98
N VAL A 193 4.93 20.20 -1.71
CA VAL A 193 5.21 20.26 -3.15
C VAL A 193 3.89 20.30 -3.91
N GLU A 194 3.63 21.44 -4.55
CA GLU A 194 2.46 21.63 -5.41
C GLU A 194 2.67 21.03 -6.81
N ASP A 195 3.85 21.29 -7.38
CA ASP A 195 4.20 20.90 -8.75
C ASP A 195 5.16 19.72 -8.82
N LEU A 196 4.91 18.82 -9.76
CA LEU A 196 5.81 17.69 -10.01
C LEU A 196 6.99 18.14 -10.90
N PRO A 197 8.19 17.58 -10.69
CA PRO A 197 9.31 17.87 -11.55
C PRO A 197 9.05 17.39 -12.98
N ASP A 198 9.55 18.12 -13.97
CA ASP A 198 9.32 17.89 -15.41
C ASP A 198 9.49 16.43 -15.84
N TRP A 199 10.51 15.74 -15.32
CA TRP A 199 10.78 14.34 -15.67
C TRP A 199 9.62 13.43 -15.26
N LEU A 200 9.06 13.65 -14.08
CA LEU A 200 7.96 12.84 -13.56
C LEU A 200 6.67 13.21 -14.27
N THR A 201 6.45 14.51 -14.46
CA THR A 201 5.32 15.07 -15.22
C THR A 201 5.24 14.45 -16.62
N LYS A 202 6.36 14.31 -17.33
CA LYS A 202 6.42 13.65 -18.64
C LYS A 202 6.10 12.15 -18.59
N GLU A 203 6.45 11.45 -17.51
CA GLU A 203 6.21 10.01 -17.36
C GLU A 203 4.78 9.67 -16.95
N VAL A 204 4.20 10.47 -16.05
CA VAL A 204 2.92 10.14 -15.41
C VAL A 204 1.76 11.06 -15.83
N GLY A 205 2.07 12.16 -16.52
CA GLY A 205 1.14 13.23 -16.86
C GLY A 205 0.94 14.24 -15.73
N GLU A 206 0.67 15.51 -16.09
CA GLU A 206 0.39 16.58 -15.13
C GLU A 206 -0.87 16.28 -14.30
N ARG A 207 -1.93 15.81 -14.97
CA ARG A 207 -3.23 15.48 -14.39
C ARG A 207 -3.72 14.18 -15.00
N CYS A 208 -4.04 13.22 -14.14
CA CYS A 208 -4.65 11.98 -14.60
C CYS A 208 -6.17 12.16 -14.66
N GLU A 209 -6.74 11.85 -15.83
CA GLU A 209 -8.17 11.98 -16.09
C GLU A 209 -8.90 10.73 -15.58
N LYS A 210 -10.05 10.88 -14.92
CA LYS A 210 -10.79 9.75 -14.34
C LYS A 210 -12.15 9.57 -15.00
N CYS A 211 -12.45 8.34 -15.42
CA CYS A 211 -13.79 7.95 -15.83
C CYS A 211 -14.63 7.56 -14.61
N GLU A 212 -15.69 8.29 -14.29
CA GLU A 212 -16.56 8.02 -13.12
C GLU A 212 -17.35 6.71 -13.23
N VAL A 213 -17.68 6.27 -14.45
CA VAL A 213 -18.45 5.06 -14.72
C VAL A 213 -17.60 3.81 -14.55
N CYS A 214 -16.33 3.89 -14.98
CA CYS A 214 -15.39 2.77 -14.95
C CYS A 214 -14.42 2.82 -13.77
N GLU A 215 -14.33 3.96 -13.08
CA GLU A 215 -13.33 4.30 -12.06
C GLU A 215 -11.88 4.09 -12.54
N LYS A 216 -11.68 4.15 -13.87
CA LYS A 216 -10.37 4.05 -14.50
C LYS A 216 -9.72 5.42 -14.54
N ILE A 217 -8.43 5.46 -14.25
CA ILE A 217 -7.57 6.64 -14.31
C ILE A 217 -6.72 6.53 -15.57
N PHE A 218 -6.64 7.61 -16.34
CA PHE A 218 -5.94 7.71 -17.61
C PHE A 218 -4.81 8.73 -17.49
N SER A 219 -3.69 8.47 -18.16
CA SER A 219 -2.52 9.35 -18.20
C SER A 219 -2.72 10.59 -19.09
N SER A 220 -3.75 10.60 -19.93
CA SER A 220 -4.05 11.71 -20.84
C SER A 220 -5.56 11.86 -21.07
N ALA A 221 -5.98 13.07 -21.46
CA ALA A 221 -7.34 13.33 -21.90
C ALA A 221 -7.70 12.57 -23.18
N GLU A 222 -6.75 12.34 -24.08
CA GLU A 222 -6.97 11.56 -25.31
C GLU A 222 -7.31 10.10 -24.99
N ASP A 223 -6.61 9.48 -24.04
CA ASP A 223 -6.87 8.10 -23.60
C ASP A 223 -8.23 7.98 -22.90
N LEU A 224 -8.61 8.98 -22.10
CA LEU A 224 -9.95 9.06 -21.53
C LEU A 224 -11.00 9.12 -22.65
N THR A 225 -10.84 10.00 -23.63
CA THR A 225 -11.78 10.13 -24.76
C THR A 225 -11.91 8.81 -25.52
N LYS A 226 -10.80 8.18 -25.90
CA LYS A 226 -10.80 6.83 -26.53
C LYS A 226 -11.52 5.79 -25.68
N HIS A 227 -11.36 5.85 -24.36
CA HIS A 227 -12.07 4.97 -23.44
C HIS A 227 -13.58 5.22 -23.43
N LEU A 228 -14.00 6.48 -23.30
CA LEU A 228 -15.42 6.87 -23.28
C LEU A 228 -16.13 6.46 -24.58
N ASP A 229 -15.42 6.54 -25.71
CA ASP A 229 -15.94 6.12 -27.01
C ASP A 229 -15.97 4.62 -27.24
N GLY A 230 -15.23 3.85 -26.44
CA GLY A 230 -15.09 2.40 -26.57
C GLY A 230 -16.41 1.66 -26.36
N LYS A 231 -16.67 0.63 -27.19
CA LYS A 231 -17.86 -0.24 -27.10
C LYS A 231 -18.08 -0.81 -25.70
N GLN A 232 -17.02 -1.15 -24.99
CA GLN A 232 -17.11 -1.68 -23.62
C GLN A 232 -17.62 -0.64 -22.62
N HIS A 233 -17.13 0.60 -22.70
CA HIS A 233 -17.61 1.70 -21.86
C HIS A 233 -19.08 2.00 -22.15
N LYS A 234 -19.45 2.18 -23.42
CA LYS A 234 -20.83 2.41 -23.86
C LYS A 234 -21.78 1.31 -23.37
N ARG A 235 -21.38 0.05 -23.46
CA ARG A 235 -22.18 -1.08 -22.91
C ARG A 235 -22.35 -0.99 -21.39
N LYS A 236 -21.29 -0.63 -20.65
CA LYS A 236 -21.37 -0.46 -19.19
C LYS A 236 -22.26 0.72 -18.82
N LEU A 237 -22.17 1.83 -19.54
CA LEU A 237 -23.00 3.02 -19.38
C LEU A 237 -24.49 2.69 -19.61
N MET A 238 -24.81 2.00 -20.72
CA MET A 238 -26.16 1.52 -21.00
C MET A 238 -26.67 0.56 -19.90
N ALA A 239 -25.82 -0.36 -19.45
CA ALA A 239 -26.17 -1.27 -18.37
C ALA A 239 -26.47 -0.52 -17.07
N MET A 240 -25.70 0.52 -16.71
CA MET A 240 -25.94 1.34 -15.52
C MET A 240 -27.24 2.15 -15.62
N ASN A 241 -27.58 2.65 -16.81
CA ASN A 241 -28.82 3.43 -17.03
C ASN A 241 -30.08 2.56 -17.07
N SER A 242 -29.94 1.25 -17.35
CA SER A 242 -31.06 0.32 -17.31
C SER A 242 -31.68 0.21 -15.90
N ALA A 243 -32.97 -0.09 -15.82
CA ALA A 243 -33.66 -0.30 -14.53
C ALA A 243 -32.98 -1.40 -13.69
N GLY A 244 -32.48 -2.46 -14.35
CA GLY A 244 -31.72 -3.54 -13.71
C GLY A 244 -30.38 -3.06 -13.14
N GLY A 245 -29.64 -2.22 -13.88
CA GLY A 245 -28.39 -1.62 -13.42
C GLY A 245 -28.59 -0.71 -12.22
N ARG A 246 -29.56 0.20 -12.29
CA ARG A 246 -29.92 1.08 -11.16
C ARG A 246 -30.27 0.30 -9.91
N ARG A 247 -31.06 -0.78 -10.04
CA ARG A 247 -31.41 -1.66 -8.91
C ARG A 247 -30.18 -2.37 -8.34
N LYS A 248 -29.24 -2.82 -9.19
CA LYS A 248 -28.00 -3.47 -8.75
C LYS A 248 -27.08 -2.49 -8.01
N GLU A 249 -26.94 -1.27 -8.52
CA GLU A 249 -26.11 -0.24 -7.89
C GLU A 249 -26.69 0.21 -6.55
N LYS A 250 -28.02 0.40 -6.48
CA LYS A 250 -28.73 0.66 -5.21
C LYS A 250 -28.45 -0.42 -4.17
N ARG A 251 -28.57 -1.70 -4.54
CA ARG A 251 -28.24 -2.83 -3.65
C ARG A 251 -26.79 -2.84 -3.20
N LYS A 252 -25.85 -2.47 -4.08
CA LYS A 252 -24.42 -2.38 -3.76
C LYS A 252 -24.16 -1.28 -2.73
N ARG A 253 -24.77 -0.10 -2.90
CA ARG A 253 -24.70 1.02 -1.94
C ARG A 253 -25.33 0.67 -0.60
N GLU A 254 -26.54 0.11 -0.60
CA GLU A 254 -27.22 -0.35 0.63
C GLU A 254 -26.37 -1.39 1.39
N LYS A 255 -25.72 -2.32 0.67
CA LYS A 255 -24.81 -3.28 1.28
C LYS A 255 -23.57 -2.59 1.88
N ALA A 256 -22.96 -1.65 1.17
CA ALA A 256 -21.78 -0.93 1.65
C ALA A 256 -22.09 -0.16 2.95
N VAL A 257 -23.22 0.56 3.01
CA VAL A 257 -23.68 1.26 4.22
C VAL A 257 -23.91 0.28 5.37
N LYS A 258 -24.53 -0.88 5.09
CA LYS A 258 -24.77 -1.90 6.11
C LYS A 258 -23.47 -2.52 6.64
N ASP A 259 -22.50 -2.78 5.76
CA ASP A 259 -21.19 -3.32 6.13
C ASP A 259 -20.40 -2.29 6.96
N GLU A 260 -20.48 -1.01 6.61
CA GLU A 260 -19.86 0.10 7.36
C GLU A 260 -20.49 0.28 8.76
N MET A 261 -21.83 0.33 8.86
CA MET A 261 -22.52 0.39 10.15
C MET A 261 -22.15 -0.79 11.06
N LYS A 262 -22.03 -1.98 10.48
CA LYS A 262 -21.62 -3.19 11.21
C LYS A 262 -20.17 -3.12 11.69
N ALA A 263 -19.28 -2.52 10.90
CA ALA A 263 -17.90 -2.27 11.29
C ALA A 263 -17.82 -1.28 12.47
N GLN A 264 -18.56 -0.17 12.39
CA GLN A 264 -18.67 0.80 13.49
C GLN A 264 -19.25 0.17 14.78
N GLU A 265 -20.24 -0.73 14.65
CA GLU A 265 -20.80 -1.44 15.81
C GLU A 265 -19.80 -2.43 16.43
N LEU A 266 -18.91 -3.04 15.63
CA LEU A 266 -17.83 -3.91 16.12
C LEU A 266 -16.78 -3.16 16.93
N GLU A 267 -16.61 -1.87 16.68
CA GLU A 267 -15.62 -1.00 17.34
C GLU A 267 -16.16 -0.37 18.65
N ARG A 268 -17.45 -0.51 18.96
CA ARG A 268 -18.01 -0.01 20.23
C ARG A 268 -17.51 -0.83 21.42
N GLU A 269 -16.94 -0.16 22.42
CA GLU A 269 -16.41 -0.78 23.65
C GLU A 269 -17.48 -1.56 24.42
N ASP A 270 -18.70 -1.02 24.50
CA ASP A 270 -19.83 -1.64 25.21
C ASP A 270 -20.61 -2.66 24.38
N ARG A 271 -20.06 -3.10 23.24
CA ARG A 271 -20.76 -4.05 22.38
C ARG A 271 -20.98 -5.38 23.12
N PRO A 272 -22.21 -5.92 23.15
CA PRO A 272 -22.45 -7.23 23.73
C PRO A 272 -21.61 -8.29 23.01
N LYS A 273 -20.78 -8.99 23.79
CA LYS A 273 -19.91 -10.05 23.29
C LYS A 273 -20.75 -11.11 22.57
N SER A 274 -20.32 -11.52 21.38
CA SER A 274 -20.96 -12.58 20.62
C SER A 274 -20.90 -13.91 21.38
N LYS A 275 -21.86 -14.82 21.10
CA LYS A 275 -21.84 -16.20 21.63
C LYS A 275 -20.50 -16.90 21.39
N LYS A 276 -19.80 -16.59 20.29
CA LYS A 276 -18.49 -17.15 19.95
C LYS A 276 -17.40 -16.58 20.87
N GLU A 277 -17.38 -15.27 21.10
CA GLU A 277 -16.45 -14.60 22.02
C GLU A 277 -16.63 -15.11 23.46
N LEU A 278 -17.88 -15.19 23.94
CA LEU A 278 -18.20 -15.75 25.25
C LEU A 278 -17.73 -17.21 25.42
N ARG A 279 -17.88 -18.04 24.37
CA ARG A 279 -17.37 -19.42 24.38
C ARG A 279 -15.84 -19.48 24.44
N LEU A 280 -15.14 -18.58 23.76
CA LEU A 280 -13.68 -18.48 23.79
C LEU A 280 -13.17 -18.05 25.17
N GLU A 281 -13.83 -17.09 25.82
CA GLU A 281 -13.50 -16.68 27.19
C GLU A 281 -13.71 -17.82 28.18
N ARG A 282 -14.84 -18.53 28.09
CA ARG A 282 -15.11 -19.73 28.92
C ARG A 282 -14.07 -20.84 28.73
N LYS A 283 -13.51 -20.99 27.52
CA LYS A 283 -12.44 -21.95 27.25
C LYS A 283 -11.09 -21.51 27.83
N LYS A 284 -10.80 -20.21 27.79
CA LYS A 284 -9.59 -19.64 28.40
C LYS A 284 -9.62 -19.73 29.92
N ALA A 285 -10.76 -19.50 30.55
CA ALA A 285 -10.92 -19.58 32.01
C ALA A 285 -10.80 -21.00 32.60
N LYS A 286 -10.78 -22.05 31.76
CA LYS A 286 -10.61 -23.45 32.18
C LYS A 286 -9.18 -23.97 32.02
N ARG A 287 -8.26 -23.13 31.56
CA ARG A 287 -6.82 -23.42 31.45
C ARG A 287 -6.10 -22.64 32.53
#